data_AF-A0ABD6EVI0-F1
#
_entry.id   AF-A0ABD6EVI0-F1
#
_cell.length_a   1.000
_cell.length_b   1.000
_cell.length_c   1.000
_cell.angle_alpha   90.00
_cell.angle_beta   90.00
_cell.angle_gamma   90.00
#
_symmetry.space_group_name_H-M   'P 1'
#
loop_
_entity.id
_entity.type
_entity.pdbx_description
1 polymer ?
#
loop_
_entity_poly.entity_id
_entity_poly.type
_entity_poly.pdbx_seq_one_letter_code
_entity_poly.pdbx_strand_id
1 'polypeptide(L)'
;MAAEVLAHRMTMSSTGQRSSTVRFSLAAKRRRKSLWRLAKCLMRSTHQTYFPPVNTELSPCLIPQRSIASADKSEQLLPNVLLYVLENVDLENRIRLRQICHLTESLFLLLPVRFPPIKIHSTANRSLELFISKPDLIIKFLLPDLHLSVDTDTEGVISLRQWQAELVVLRIAAHVDHIEHLWLETNINGLLCSALMNQLTKCDNEMKSQRPRRLTMKKLTIVGESTKFDIVQYARLIAHVSPKLEQLRLRHFRLESRCQSKALWSSINNCSALKQFQYESCILDRYSHEFVSDVLRRKCLEALEIGGINGFRDSDLLHIATNKPLRNLSVVCPLISPASYLQESFITTLFHLDTLLIECDSMFSLDDLEQRETLTRLLSFMKVSSHLEVAHVVDNHVAQAARAMSYWLELSRETQRTIMLKLTDISQDRIDQATGRLLRKCDNVFKGPTAGYSLVLTRGAGRIHVLDRYTWFGEDENEDEC
;
A
#
# COMPACT_ATOMS: atom_id res chain seq x y z
N MET A 1 -13.82 -0.26 77.55
CA MET A 1 -12.61 -0.05 76.73
C MET A 1 -12.18 -1.38 76.14
N ALA A 2 -13.02 -1.86 75.24
CA ALA A 2 -12.94 -3.14 74.56
C ALA A 2 -13.80 -3.04 73.31
N ALA A 3 -13.40 -3.79 72.27
CA ALA A 3 -14.12 -4.13 71.04
C ALA A 3 -14.06 -3.15 69.86
N GLU A 4 -13.94 -3.77 68.68
CA GLU A 4 -13.98 -3.26 67.29
C GLU A 4 -12.65 -2.68 66.75
N VAL A 5 -11.76 -3.39 66.05
CA VAL A 5 -11.82 -4.61 65.23
C VAL A 5 -12.95 -4.58 64.20
N LEU A 6 -12.76 -3.87 63.07
CA LEU A 6 -13.25 -4.24 61.71
C LEU A 6 -13.09 -3.13 60.63
N ALA A 7 -11.93 -2.47 60.52
CA ALA A 7 -11.68 -1.57 59.38
C ALA A 7 -10.22 -1.55 58.87
N HIS A 8 -9.44 -2.60 59.15
CA HIS A 8 -8.08 -2.77 58.63
C HIS A 8 -7.97 -4.09 57.86
N ARG A 9 -8.58 -4.15 56.67
CA ARG A 9 -8.21 -5.08 55.60
C ARG A 9 -8.88 -4.68 54.29
N MET A 10 -8.06 -4.14 53.38
CA MET A 10 -8.24 -3.96 51.93
C MET A 10 -7.94 -2.52 51.51
N THR A 11 -6.70 -2.27 51.10
CA THR A 11 -6.30 -1.37 49.99
C THR A 11 -4.77 -1.38 49.88
N MET A 12 -4.22 -2.47 49.35
CA MET A 12 -2.85 -2.58 48.86
C MET A 12 -2.90 -3.39 47.57
N SER A 13 -3.07 -2.73 46.43
CA SER A 13 -2.46 -3.06 45.12
C SER A 13 -3.11 -2.24 43.99
N SER A 14 -2.40 -1.29 43.40
CA SER A 14 -2.52 -0.94 41.96
C SER A 14 -1.53 0.17 41.58
N THR A 15 -0.24 -0.17 41.54
CA THR A 15 0.76 0.63 40.82
C THR A 15 1.53 -0.32 39.90
N GLY A 16 1.10 -0.40 38.64
CA GLY A 16 1.84 -1.13 37.62
C GLY A 16 0.98 -1.55 36.44
N GLN A 17 0.75 -0.63 35.49
CA GLN A 17 0.45 -0.93 34.07
C GLN A 17 0.29 0.38 33.27
N ARG A 18 1.40 1.09 33.03
CA ARG A 18 1.46 2.17 32.02
C ARG A 18 2.88 2.27 31.46
N SER A 19 3.25 1.45 30.46
CA SER A 19 4.44 1.75 29.63
C SER A 19 4.51 1.12 28.23
N SER A 20 3.55 0.30 27.78
CA SER A 20 3.64 -0.36 26.46
C SER A 20 2.96 0.38 25.30
N THR A 21 2.10 1.37 25.56
CA THR A 21 1.26 2.02 24.52
C THR A 21 1.92 3.18 23.77
N VAL A 22 3.10 3.65 24.18
CA VAL A 22 3.76 4.84 23.57
C VAL A 22 4.80 4.47 22.50
N ARG A 23 5.21 3.19 22.40
CA ARG A 23 6.35 2.76 21.58
C ARG A 23 6.08 2.62 20.07
N PHE A 24 4.82 2.60 19.63
CA PHE A 24 4.43 2.43 18.21
C PHE A 24 4.58 3.69 17.32
N SER A 25 4.89 4.88 17.87
CA SER A 25 4.67 6.16 17.16
C SER A 25 5.89 6.77 16.42
N LEU A 26 7.13 6.37 16.71
CA LEU A 26 8.34 6.98 16.13
C LEU A 26 8.88 6.24 14.90
N ALA A 27 8.73 4.92 14.84
CA ALA A 27 9.07 4.11 13.66
C ALA A 27 8.08 4.36 12.49
N ALA A 28 6.80 4.60 12.81
CA ALA A 28 5.73 4.88 11.84
C ALA A 28 5.88 6.22 11.11
N LYS A 29 6.62 7.20 11.67
CA LYS A 29 6.87 8.50 11.02
C LYS A 29 7.99 8.46 9.98
N ARG A 30 8.93 7.50 10.06
CA ARG A 30 10.11 7.42 9.17
C ARG A 30 9.94 6.43 8.00
N ARG A 31 9.02 5.45 8.11
CA ARG A 31 8.51 4.62 7.00
C ARG A 31 7.82 5.41 5.87
N ARG A 32 7.58 6.72 6.03
CA ARG A 32 6.72 7.55 5.15
C ARG A 32 7.43 8.13 3.93
N LYS A 33 8.77 8.23 3.95
CA LYS A 33 9.57 8.76 2.82
C LYS A 33 10.04 7.67 1.82
N SER A 34 10.28 6.43 2.27
CA SER A 34 10.67 5.31 1.39
C SER A 34 9.51 4.83 0.53
N LEU A 35 8.30 4.77 1.11
CA LEU A 35 7.06 4.39 0.41
C LEU A 35 6.66 5.33 -0.74
N TRP A 36 7.13 6.58 -0.75
CA TRP A 36 6.91 7.49 -1.90
C TRP A 36 7.80 7.11 -3.09
N ARG A 37 9.04 6.65 -2.88
CA ARG A 37 9.88 6.09 -3.95
C ARG A 37 9.27 4.79 -4.50
N LEU A 38 8.77 3.93 -3.62
CA LEU A 38 8.05 2.71 -4.02
C LEU A 38 6.76 3.03 -4.80
N ALA A 39 5.96 3.99 -4.35
CA ALA A 39 4.79 4.45 -5.08
C ALA A 39 5.18 5.07 -6.43
N LYS A 40 6.32 5.77 -6.54
CA LYS A 40 6.86 6.34 -7.78
C LYS A 40 7.33 5.25 -8.78
N CYS A 41 7.92 4.15 -8.29
CA CYS A 41 8.26 2.98 -9.12
C CYS A 41 7.01 2.24 -9.60
N LEU A 42 6.02 2.03 -8.72
CA LEU A 42 4.72 1.45 -9.07
C LEU A 42 3.87 2.35 -9.99
N MET A 43 4.19 3.64 -10.10
CA MET A 43 3.56 4.63 -10.99
C MET A 43 4.21 4.71 -12.39
N ARG A 44 5.33 4.03 -12.63
CA ARG A 44 5.95 3.91 -13.96
C ARG A 44 5.50 2.60 -14.62
N SER A 45 4.24 2.55 -15.07
CA SER A 45 3.76 1.48 -15.96
C SER A 45 4.09 1.84 -17.41
N THR A 46 5.10 1.15 -17.95
CA THR A 46 5.27 0.70 -19.35
C THR A 46 4.29 1.27 -20.40
N HIS A 47 4.76 2.28 -21.12
CA HIS A 47 4.43 2.50 -22.53
C HIS A 47 5.70 2.98 -23.26
N GLN A 48 6.67 2.07 -23.44
CA GLN A 48 7.56 2.18 -24.61
C GLN A 48 6.78 1.61 -25.81
N THR A 49 5.87 2.40 -26.38
CA THR A 49 5.55 2.22 -27.79
C THR A 49 6.73 2.77 -28.57
N TYR A 50 7.64 1.88 -28.95
CA TYR A 50 8.58 2.11 -30.04
C TYR A 50 7.76 2.45 -31.29
N PHE A 51 7.68 3.73 -31.64
CA PHE A 51 7.28 4.14 -32.99
C PHE A 51 8.55 4.28 -33.82
N PRO A 52 8.69 3.56 -34.95
CA PRO A 52 9.80 3.83 -35.86
C PRO A 52 9.62 5.22 -36.48
N PRO A 53 10.71 5.94 -36.77
CA PRO A 53 10.62 7.24 -37.43
C PRO A 53 10.11 7.03 -38.86
N VAL A 54 8.89 7.49 -39.14
CA VAL A 54 8.42 7.63 -40.52
C VAL A 54 9.06 8.89 -41.09
N ASN A 55 10.14 8.71 -41.84
CA ASN A 55 10.65 9.72 -42.76
C ASN A 55 9.63 9.88 -43.88
N THR A 56 8.80 10.92 -43.82
CA THR A 56 8.02 11.37 -44.98
C THR A 56 8.66 12.64 -45.51
N GLU A 57 9.49 12.48 -46.53
CA GLU A 57 9.95 13.57 -47.38
C GLU A 57 8.73 14.29 -47.98
N LEU A 58 8.53 15.54 -47.58
CA LEU A 58 7.56 16.45 -48.21
C LEU A 58 8.07 16.81 -49.60
N SER A 59 7.60 16.10 -50.62
CA SER A 59 7.68 16.55 -52.01
C SER A 59 6.65 17.64 -52.25
N PRO A 60 7.01 18.80 -52.83
CA PRO A 60 6.07 19.88 -53.11
C PRO A 60 5.23 19.53 -54.34
N CYS A 61 3.98 19.12 -54.11
CA CYS A 61 3.02 18.97 -55.21
C CYS A 61 2.43 20.36 -55.52
N LEU A 62 2.78 20.85 -56.71
CA LEU A 62 2.31 22.08 -57.34
C LEU A 62 0.77 22.16 -57.34
N ILE A 63 0.22 23.18 -56.69
CA ILE A 63 -1.20 23.54 -56.79
C ILE A 63 -1.39 24.37 -58.06
N PRO A 64 -2.23 23.98 -59.03
CA PRO A 64 -2.72 24.90 -60.03
C PRO A 64 -3.84 25.74 -59.41
N GLN A 65 -3.60 27.06 -59.35
CA GLN A 65 -4.64 28.04 -59.06
C GLN A 65 -5.79 27.91 -60.06
N ARG A 66 -6.98 27.53 -59.58
CA ARG A 66 -8.24 27.76 -60.30
C ARG A 66 -9.31 28.29 -59.36
N SER A 67 -9.62 29.56 -59.60
CA SER A 67 -10.93 30.21 -59.52
C SER A 67 -11.81 29.91 -58.30
N ILE A 68 -11.84 30.89 -57.43
CA ILE A 68 -12.89 31.20 -56.45
C ILE A 68 -14.25 31.20 -57.17
N ALA A 69 -15.09 30.21 -56.88
CA ALA A 69 -16.53 30.27 -57.08
C ALA A 69 -17.25 29.26 -56.17
N SER A 70 -17.93 29.80 -55.15
CA SER A 70 -19.06 29.22 -54.40
C SER A 70 -18.97 27.75 -53.95
N ALA A 71 -18.61 27.54 -52.68
CA ALA A 71 -19.19 26.46 -51.87
C ALA A 71 -19.15 26.87 -50.39
N ASP A 72 -20.25 27.49 -49.95
CA ASP A 72 -20.56 27.77 -48.55
C ASP A 72 -21.00 26.46 -47.86
N LYS A 73 -20.06 25.52 -47.77
CA LYS A 73 -20.13 24.33 -46.93
C LYS A 73 -18.78 24.24 -46.25
N SER A 74 -18.68 24.90 -45.11
CA SER A 74 -17.63 24.61 -44.14
C SER A 74 -17.50 23.11 -44.02
N GLU A 75 -16.31 22.57 -44.31
CA GLU A 75 -15.98 21.18 -44.07
C GLU A 75 -16.13 20.92 -42.56
N GLN A 76 -17.35 20.59 -42.14
CA GLN A 76 -17.63 20.26 -40.76
C GLN A 76 -16.87 18.97 -40.48
N LEU A 77 -15.86 19.06 -39.61
CA LEU A 77 -15.21 17.89 -39.05
C LEU A 77 -16.29 16.96 -38.52
N LEU A 78 -16.45 15.81 -39.18
CA LEU A 78 -17.47 14.82 -38.84
C LEU A 78 -17.31 14.46 -37.35
N PRO A 79 -18.36 14.54 -36.52
CA PRO A 79 -18.28 14.25 -35.08
C PRO A 79 -17.63 12.90 -34.76
N ASN A 80 -17.82 11.91 -35.62
CA ASN A 80 -17.21 10.58 -35.49
C ASN A 80 -15.68 10.61 -35.64
N VAL A 81 -15.15 11.43 -36.55
CA VAL A 81 -13.71 11.60 -36.75
C VAL A 81 -13.10 12.30 -35.53
N LEU A 82 -13.77 13.34 -35.02
CA LEU A 82 -13.34 14.03 -33.81
C LEU A 82 -13.39 13.12 -32.58
N LEU A 83 -14.42 12.29 -32.44
CA LEU A 83 -14.49 11.32 -31.35
C LEU A 83 -13.33 10.32 -31.42
N TYR A 84 -13.05 9.77 -32.61
CA TYR A 84 -11.92 8.87 -32.83
C TYR A 84 -10.58 9.54 -32.51
N VAL A 85 -10.38 10.80 -32.92
CA VAL A 85 -9.17 11.56 -32.57
C VAL A 85 -9.08 11.72 -31.04
N LEU A 86 -10.16 12.14 -30.38
CA LEU A 86 -10.17 12.33 -28.93
C LEU A 86 -9.90 11.01 -28.17
N GLU A 87 -10.37 9.86 -28.65
CA GLU A 87 -10.08 8.55 -28.06
C GLU A 87 -8.58 8.21 -28.05
N ASN A 88 -7.86 8.64 -29.08
CA ASN A 88 -6.43 8.36 -29.25
C ASN A 88 -5.52 9.46 -28.68
N VAL A 89 -6.09 10.56 -28.20
CA VAL A 89 -5.36 11.67 -27.60
C VAL A 89 -5.33 11.52 -26.08
N ASP A 90 -4.20 11.88 -25.47
CA ASP A 90 -4.04 11.80 -24.03
C ASP A 90 -5.03 12.72 -23.28
N LEU A 91 -5.29 12.41 -22.00
CA LEU A 91 -6.32 13.12 -21.24
C LEU A 91 -6.06 14.63 -21.16
N GLU A 92 -4.80 15.04 -21.08
CA GLU A 92 -4.42 16.45 -20.95
C GLU A 92 -4.77 17.24 -22.22
N ASN A 93 -4.41 16.72 -23.39
CA ASN A 93 -4.78 17.36 -24.64
C ASN A 93 -6.29 17.30 -24.88
N ARG A 94 -6.97 16.22 -24.48
CA ARG A 94 -8.45 16.17 -24.50
C ARG A 94 -9.08 17.29 -23.67
N ILE A 95 -8.55 17.57 -22.48
CA ILE A 95 -9.01 18.66 -21.61
C ILE A 95 -8.81 20.02 -22.29
N ARG A 96 -7.66 20.24 -22.93
CA ARG A 96 -7.38 21.48 -23.68
C ARG A 96 -8.34 21.64 -24.86
N LEU A 97 -8.54 20.56 -25.64
CA LEU A 97 -9.45 20.54 -26.78
C LEU A 97 -10.91 20.80 -26.38
N ARG A 98 -11.32 20.37 -25.17
CA ARG A 98 -12.66 20.63 -24.62
C ARG A 98 -13.04 22.11 -24.65
N GLN A 99 -12.08 23.01 -24.49
CA GLN A 99 -12.29 24.45 -24.37
C GLN A 99 -12.43 25.16 -25.74
N ILE A 100 -12.26 24.45 -26.86
CA ILE A 100 -12.23 25.06 -28.20
C ILE A 100 -13.63 25.36 -28.73
N CYS A 101 -14.56 24.40 -28.64
CA CYS A 101 -15.95 24.61 -29.05
C CYS A 101 -16.94 23.67 -28.35
N HIS A 102 -18.24 23.95 -28.48
CA HIS A 102 -19.32 23.13 -27.87
C HIS A 102 -19.34 21.68 -28.38
N LEU A 103 -18.94 21.44 -29.63
CA LEU A 103 -18.89 20.08 -30.18
C LEU A 103 -17.84 19.23 -29.46
N THR A 104 -16.62 19.76 -29.28
CA THR A 104 -15.55 19.06 -28.55
C THR A 104 -15.87 18.88 -27.06
N GLU A 105 -16.58 19.82 -26.46
CA GLU A 105 -17.08 19.68 -25.09
C GLU A 105 -18.09 18.53 -24.98
N SER A 106 -19.06 18.47 -25.89
CA SER A 106 -20.08 17.42 -25.92
C SER A 106 -19.47 16.04 -26.15
N LEU A 107 -18.51 15.92 -27.06
CA LEU A 107 -17.80 14.66 -27.33
C LEU A 107 -16.90 14.23 -26.16
N PHE A 108 -16.28 15.19 -25.46
CA PHE A 108 -15.47 14.89 -24.27
C PHE A 108 -16.29 14.18 -23.19
N LEU A 109 -17.54 14.61 -22.95
CA LEU A 109 -18.44 13.99 -21.96
C LEU A 109 -18.79 12.54 -22.31
N LEU A 110 -18.70 12.14 -23.59
CA LEU A 110 -18.91 10.76 -24.02
C LEU A 110 -17.72 9.87 -23.70
N LEU A 111 -16.53 10.41 -23.47
CA LEU A 111 -15.32 9.63 -23.24
C LEU A 111 -15.02 9.46 -21.75
N PRO A 112 -14.48 8.29 -21.33
CA PRO A 112 -14.15 8.07 -19.93
C PRO A 112 -12.96 8.94 -19.50
N VAL A 113 -13.13 9.65 -18.38
CA VAL A 113 -12.07 10.43 -17.74
C VAL A 113 -11.32 9.53 -16.75
N ARG A 114 -10.08 9.16 -17.09
CA ARG A 114 -9.23 8.26 -16.29
C ARG A 114 -8.07 9.02 -15.66
N PHE A 115 -8.04 9.05 -14.34
CA PHE A 115 -7.00 9.72 -13.57
C PHE A 115 -5.87 8.75 -13.20
N PRO A 116 -4.61 9.25 -13.20
CA PRO A 116 -3.48 8.51 -12.67
C PRO A 116 -3.61 8.34 -11.13
N PRO A 117 -2.72 7.59 -10.48
CA PRO A 117 -2.64 7.50 -9.03
C PRO A 117 -2.57 8.87 -8.35
N ILE A 118 -3.35 9.03 -7.28
CA ILE A 118 -3.42 10.25 -6.47
C ILE A 118 -3.10 9.89 -5.02
N LYS A 119 -2.15 10.61 -4.43
CA LYS A 119 -1.87 10.54 -3.00
C LYS A 119 -2.15 11.89 -2.35
N ILE A 120 -2.92 11.88 -1.27
CA ILE A 120 -3.10 13.04 -0.39
C ILE A 120 -2.45 12.71 0.95
N HIS A 121 -1.51 13.54 1.38
CA HIS A 121 -0.69 13.33 2.57
C HIS A 121 -0.80 14.53 3.53
N SER A 122 -0.81 14.27 4.83
CA SER A 122 -0.61 15.32 5.84
C SER A 122 0.84 15.35 6.30
N THR A 123 1.48 16.52 6.19
CA THR A 123 2.82 16.76 6.74
C THR A 123 2.78 16.88 8.27
N ALA A 124 3.97 16.92 8.89
CA ALA A 124 4.11 17.15 10.33
C ALA A 124 3.49 18.47 10.80
N ASN A 125 3.46 19.49 9.93
CA ASN A 125 2.91 20.81 10.21
C ASN A 125 1.40 20.89 9.93
N ARG A 126 0.75 19.75 9.65
CA ARG A 126 -0.67 19.64 9.26
C ARG A 126 -1.01 20.37 7.95
N SER A 127 -0.02 20.71 7.13
CA SER A 127 -0.27 21.06 5.72
C SER A 127 -0.61 19.79 4.95
N LEU A 128 -1.41 19.92 3.90
CA LEU A 128 -1.71 18.81 3.02
C LEU A 128 -0.88 18.94 1.75
N GLU A 129 -0.35 17.82 1.30
CA GLU A 129 0.37 17.68 0.04
C GLU A 129 -0.38 16.70 -0.84
N LEU A 130 -0.66 17.11 -2.08
CA LEU A 130 -1.20 16.24 -3.10
C LEU A 130 -0.08 15.87 -4.06
N PHE A 131 0.09 14.57 -4.26
CA PHE A 131 1.03 14.02 -5.20
C PHE A 131 0.30 13.34 -6.36
N ILE A 132 0.70 13.69 -7.57
CA ILE A 132 0.16 13.16 -8.82
C ILE A 132 1.23 13.30 -9.91
N SER A 133 1.30 12.36 -10.84
CA SER A 133 2.27 12.41 -11.95
C SER A 133 2.01 13.56 -12.94
N LYS A 134 0.77 14.04 -13.03
CA LYS A 134 0.34 15.12 -13.92
C LYS A 134 -0.42 16.20 -13.14
N PRO A 135 0.26 17.17 -12.50
CA PRO A 135 -0.38 18.20 -11.67
C PRO A 135 -1.36 19.09 -12.46
N ASP A 136 -1.13 19.25 -13.76
CA ASP A 136 -2.02 19.97 -14.67
C ASP A 136 -3.45 19.43 -14.70
N LEU A 137 -3.66 18.13 -14.43
CA LEU A 137 -5.02 17.56 -14.31
C LEU A 137 -5.77 18.12 -13.09
N ILE A 138 -5.06 18.43 -12.02
CA ILE A 138 -5.67 19.06 -10.84
C ILE A 138 -5.95 20.54 -11.15
N ILE A 139 -4.94 21.25 -11.66
CA ILE A 139 -5.00 22.70 -11.82
C ILE A 139 -5.94 23.08 -12.96
N LYS A 140 -5.80 22.50 -14.14
CA LYS A 140 -6.54 22.93 -15.35
C LYS A 140 -7.92 22.31 -15.47
N PHE A 141 -8.16 21.15 -14.84
CA PHE A 141 -9.42 20.41 -15.00
C PHE A 141 -10.27 20.33 -13.75
N LEU A 142 -9.69 20.01 -12.59
CA LEU A 142 -10.49 19.93 -11.35
C LEU A 142 -10.69 21.31 -10.71
N LEU A 143 -9.65 22.14 -10.67
CA LEU A 143 -9.61 23.41 -9.96
C LEU A 143 -9.10 24.59 -10.83
N PRO A 144 -9.65 24.83 -12.04
CA PRO A 144 -9.18 25.89 -12.95
C PRO A 144 -9.24 27.30 -12.35
N ASP A 145 -10.16 27.52 -11.41
CA ASP A 145 -10.41 28.84 -10.82
C ASP A 145 -9.49 29.15 -9.63
N LEU A 146 -8.61 28.21 -9.25
CA LEU A 146 -7.76 28.34 -8.07
C LEU A 146 -6.28 28.43 -8.44
N HIS A 147 -5.61 29.43 -7.87
CA HIS A 147 -4.15 29.55 -7.92
C HIS A 147 -3.55 28.59 -6.89
N LEU A 148 -3.11 27.42 -7.36
CA LEU A 148 -2.44 26.41 -6.53
C LEU A 148 -0.92 26.59 -6.66
N SER A 149 -0.23 26.61 -5.54
CA SER A 149 1.24 26.61 -5.51
C SER A 149 1.73 25.18 -5.80
N VAL A 150 2.39 25.00 -6.93
CA VAL A 150 3.11 23.78 -7.28
C VAL A 150 4.56 23.98 -6.89
N ASP A 151 5.09 23.12 -6.02
CA ASP A 151 6.52 23.16 -5.71
C ASP A 151 7.29 22.58 -6.90
N THR A 152 8.02 23.46 -7.59
CA THR A 152 8.87 23.09 -8.73
C THR A 152 10.03 22.19 -8.30
N ASP A 153 10.49 22.33 -7.05
CA ASP A 153 11.64 21.61 -6.51
C ASP A 153 11.32 20.15 -6.13
N THR A 154 10.04 19.80 -6.02
CA THR A 154 9.59 18.45 -5.62
C THR A 154 8.83 17.69 -6.72
N GLU A 155 9.03 18.08 -7.98
CA GLU A 155 8.46 17.40 -9.15
C GLU A 155 6.92 17.24 -9.10
N GLY A 156 6.19 18.34 -8.89
CA GLY A 156 4.74 18.36 -9.08
C GLY A 156 3.91 18.06 -7.82
N VAL A 157 4.46 18.27 -6.63
CA VAL A 157 3.68 18.30 -5.39
C VAL A 157 2.86 19.58 -5.32
N ILE A 158 1.57 19.44 -5.01
CA ILE A 158 0.65 20.56 -4.83
C ILE A 158 0.37 20.73 -3.34
N SER A 159 0.73 21.89 -2.80
CA SER A 159 0.37 22.24 -1.41
C SER A 159 -1.09 22.65 -1.33
N LEU A 160 -1.84 22.02 -0.43
CA LEU A 160 -3.28 22.22 -0.25
C LEU A 160 -3.63 22.61 1.19
N ARG A 161 -4.63 23.49 1.31
CA ARG A 161 -5.43 23.68 2.52
C ARG A 161 -6.50 22.59 2.59
N GLN A 162 -7.02 22.35 3.79
CA GLN A 162 -8.06 21.34 4.03
C GLN A 162 -9.28 21.47 3.10
N TRP A 163 -9.84 22.67 2.95
CA TRP A 163 -10.99 22.90 2.07
C TRP A 163 -10.66 22.69 0.58
N GLN A 164 -9.39 22.90 0.18
CA GLN A 164 -8.95 22.65 -1.20
C GLN A 164 -8.88 21.15 -1.46
N ALA A 165 -8.35 20.36 -0.51
CA ALA A 165 -8.34 18.90 -0.61
C ALA A 165 -9.75 18.31 -0.67
N GLU A 166 -10.68 18.84 0.14
CA GLU A 166 -12.09 18.48 0.05
C GLU A 166 -12.66 18.82 -1.34
N LEU A 167 -12.39 20.01 -1.86
CA LEU A 167 -12.84 20.42 -3.19
C LEU A 167 -12.27 19.54 -4.31
N VAL A 168 -10.99 19.15 -4.24
CA VAL A 168 -10.38 18.18 -5.19
C VAL A 168 -11.20 16.90 -5.21
N VAL A 169 -11.51 16.35 -4.03
CA VAL A 169 -12.24 15.08 -3.89
C VAL A 169 -13.69 15.20 -4.39
N LEU A 170 -14.35 16.33 -4.11
CA LEU A 170 -15.68 16.63 -4.67
C LEU A 170 -15.66 16.69 -6.20
N ARG A 171 -14.65 17.35 -6.79
CA ARG A 171 -14.50 17.48 -8.24
C ARG A 171 -14.14 16.15 -8.89
N ILE A 172 -13.37 15.30 -8.21
CA ILE A 172 -13.14 13.91 -8.60
C ILE A 172 -14.48 13.16 -8.69
N ALA A 173 -15.30 13.20 -7.64
CA ALA A 173 -16.60 12.54 -7.65
C ALA A 173 -17.52 13.05 -8.77
N ALA A 174 -17.43 14.34 -9.13
CA ALA A 174 -18.26 14.95 -10.15
C ALA A 174 -17.79 14.67 -11.59
N HIS A 175 -16.48 14.56 -11.84
CA HIS A 175 -15.92 14.63 -13.20
C HIS A 175 -15.05 13.43 -13.61
N VAL A 176 -14.67 12.55 -12.69
CA VAL A 176 -13.69 11.48 -12.95
C VAL A 176 -14.38 10.12 -12.94
N ASP A 177 -14.19 9.33 -14.00
CA ASP A 177 -14.80 8.01 -14.14
C ASP A 177 -13.99 6.88 -13.51
N HIS A 178 -12.68 7.00 -13.57
CA HIS A 178 -11.77 6.00 -13.08
C HIS A 178 -10.56 6.64 -12.40
N ILE A 179 -10.18 6.11 -11.24
CA ILE A 179 -8.89 6.41 -10.61
C ILE A 179 -8.13 5.10 -10.45
N GLU A 180 -6.90 5.06 -10.92
CA GLU A 180 -6.07 3.86 -10.77
C GLU A 180 -5.82 3.53 -9.29
N HIS A 181 -5.39 4.52 -8.51
CA HIS A 181 -5.13 4.38 -7.08
C HIS A 181 -5.45 5.67 -6.32
N LEU A 182 -6.30 5.56 -5.30
CA LEU A 182 -6.45 6.63 -4.30
C LEU A 182 -5.72 6.25 -3.01
N TRP A 183 -4.75 7.07 -2.62
CA TRP A 183 -4.01 6.95 -1.36
C TRP A 183 -4.33 8.11 -0.43
N LEU A 184 -4.92 7.79 0.72
CA LEU A 184 -5.31 8.74 1.75
C LEU A 184 -4.46 8.55 3.02
N GLU A 185 -3.51 9.45 3.24
CA GLU A 185 -2.63 9.47 4.42
C GLU A 185 -2.72 10.84 5.10
N THR A 186 -3.93 11.21 5.54
CA THR A 186 -4.23 12.52 6.12
C THR A 186 -4.93 12.41 7.47
N ASN A 187 -4.89 13.51 8.22
CA ASN A 187 -5.63 13.69 9.47
C ASN A 187 -7.12 14.02 9.31
N ILE A 188 -7.59 14.03 8.06
CA ILE A 188 -8.96 14.36 7.67
C ILE A 188 -9.56 13.30 6.74
N ASN A 189 -9.01 12.08 6.72
CA ASN A 189 -9.44 11.01 5.82
C ASN A 189 -10.97 10.77 5.88
N GLY A 190 -11.58 10.82 7.05
CA GLY A 190 -13.04 10.71 7.20
C GLY A 190 -13.83 11.83 6.55
N LEU A 191 -13.34 13.07 6.63
CA LEU A 191 -13.95 14.22 5.95
C LEU A 191 -13.86 14.06 4.44
N LEU A 192 -12.69 13.67 3.92
CA LEU A 192 -12.49 13.42 2.49
C LEU A 192 -13.39 12.27 1.99
N CYS A 193 -13.46 11.16 2.72
CA CYS A 193 -14.34 10.04 2.35
C CYS A 193 -15.82 10.43 2.39
N SER A 194 -16.23 11.18 3.43
CA SER A 194 -17.60 11.69 3.55
C SER A 194 -17.96 12.62 2.39
N ALA A 195 -17.09 13.59 2.07
CA ALA A 195 -17.28 14.53 0.97
C ALA A 195 -17.39 13.79 -0.38
N LEU A 196 -16.47 12.85 -0.64
CA LEU A 196 -16.51 12.01 -1.84
C LEU A 196 -17.84 11.27 -1.95
N MET A 197 -18.25 10.57 -0.88
CA MET A 197 -19.46 9.77 -0.87
C MET A 197 -20.73 10.62 -1.02
N ASN A 198 -20.78 11.78 -0.36
CA ASN A 198 -21.91 12.70 -0.47
C ASN A 198 -22.06 13.19 -1.91
N GLN A 199 -20.95 13.53 -2.58
CA GLN A 199 -20.99 13.98 -3.96
C GLN A 199 -21.31 12.86 -4.95
N LEU A 200 -20.77 11.65 -4.76
CA LEU A 200 -21.14 10.48 -5.56
C LEU A 200 -22.64 10.18 -5.45
N THR A 201 -23.19 10.21 -4.23
CA THR A 201 -24.62 9.99 -4.00
C THR A 201 -25.49 11.05 -4.68
N LYS A 202 -25.05 12.33 -4.67
CA LYS A 202 -25.74 13.40 -5.39
C LYS A 202 -25.72 13.17 -6.91
N CYS A 203 -24.56 12.82 -7.47
CA CYS A 203 -24.41 12.56 -8.90
C CYS A 203 -25.22 11.34 -9.37
N ASP A 204 -25.35 10.31 -8.53
CA ASP A 204 -26.16 9.11 -8.81
C ASP A 204 -27.68 9.42 -8.82
N ASN A 205 -28.15 10.35 -7.99
CA ASN A 205 -29.58 10.66 -7.83
C ASN A 205 -30.10 11.71 -8.83
N GLU A 206 -29.23 12.60 -9.31
CA GLU A 206 -29.62 13.65 -10.25
C GLU A 206 -29.65 13.11 -11.69
N MET A 207 -30.85 12.94 -12.28
CA MET A 207 -31.06 12.51 -13.68
C MET A 207 -30.43 13.43 -14.75
N LYS A 208 -29.82 14.55 -14.34
CA LYS A 208 -29.12 15.52 -15.20
C LYS A 208 -27.61 15.53 -14.97
N SER A 209 -27.05 14.54 -14.25
CA SER A 209 -25.63 14.54 -13.99
C SER A 209 -24.85 14.49 -15.32
N GLN A 210 -23.87 15.37 -15.47
CA GLN A 210 -22.96 15.43 -16.63
C GLN A 210 -22.09 14.17 -16.76
N ARG A 211 -22.38 13.13 -15.97
CA ARG A 211 -21.55 11.97 -15.74
C ARG A 211 -22.39 10.70 -15.89
N PRO A 212 -22.30 10.02 -17.04
CA PRO A 212 -23.09 8.80 -17.27
C PRO A 212 -22.54 7.57 -16.53
N ARG A 213 -21.41 7.66 -15.82
CA ARG A 213 -20.67 6.51 -15.29
C ARG A 213 -20.35 6.67 -13.81
N ARG A 214 -20.44 5.58 -13.06
CA ARG A 214 -20.04 5.52 -11.65
C ARG A 214 -18.52 5.53 -11.49
N LEU A 215 -18.03 6.05 -10.36
CA LEU A 215 -16.59 6.11 -10.07
C LEU A 215 -16.10 4.72 -9.77
N THR A 216 -15.04 4.33 -10.46
CA THR A 216 -14.40 3.04 -10.25
C THR A 216 -12.95 3.24 -9.85
N MET A 217 -12.43 2.32 -9.04
CA MET A 217 -11.05 2.34 -8.57
C MET A 217 -10.47 0.94 -8.61
N LYS A 218 -9.19 0.81 -8.98
CA LYS A 218 -8.46 -0.47 -8.87
C LYS A 218 -7.82 -0.64 -7.51
N LYS A 219 -7.20 0.42 -6.98
CA LYS A 219 -6.44 0.39 -5.73
C LYS A 219 -6.95 1.45 -4.75
N LEU A 220 -7.11 1.08 -3.48
CA LEU A 220 -7.44 1.99 -2.39
C LEU A 220 -6.48 1.78 -1.24
N THR A 221 -5.85 2.86 -0.78
CA THR A 221 -5.02 2.86 0.42
C THR A 221 -5.53 3.91 1.39
N ILE A 222 -5.87 3.49 2.60
CA ILE A 222 -6.24 4.38 3.69
C ILE A 222 -5.27 4.13 4.82
N VAL A 223 -4.60 5.18 5.28
CA VAL A 223 -3.75 5.15 6.46
C VAL A 223 -4.50 5.87 7.57
N GLY A 224 -4.97 5.12 8.55
CA GLY A 224 -5.67 5.61 9.72
C GLY A 224 -4.77 6.45 10.62
N GLU A 225 -5.42 7.28 11.44
CA GLU A 225 -4.76 8.00 12.52
C GLU A 225 -5.12 7.41 13.86
N SER A 226 -4.23 7.57 14.85
CA SER A 226 -4.42 7.05 16.19
C SER A 226 -5.49 7.76 17.03
N THR A 227 -6.10 8.84 16.52
CA THR A 227 -7.00 9.71 17.30
C THR A 227 -8.38 9.97 16.69
N LYS A 228 -8.58 9.74 15.39
CA LYS A 228 -9.88 9.94 14.71
C LYS A 228 -10.26 8.70 13.91
N PHE A 229 -11.47 8.19 14.15
CA PHE A 229 -11.92 6.89 13.63
C PHE A 229 -13.21 7.02 12.83
N ASP A 230 -13.07 7.28 11.54
CA ASP A 230 -14.20 7.41 10.63
C ASP A 230 -14.50 6.10 9.89
N ILE A 231 -14.47 4.97 10.62
CA ILE A 231 -14.62 3.62 10.06
C ILE A 231 -15.89 3.47 9.24
N VAL A 232 -16.98 4.13 9.65
CA VAL A 232 -18.25 4.13 8.91
C VAL A 232 -18.09 4.75 7.53
N GLN A 233 -17.36 5.87 7.41
CA GLN A 233 -17.15 6.52 6.11
C GLN A 233 -16.21 5.69 5.23
N TYR A 234 -15.18 5.07 5.81
CA TYR A 234 -14.29 4.17 5.08
C TYR A 234 -15.04 2.95 4.54
N ALA A 235 -15.87 2.32 5.39
CA ALA A 235 -16.72 1.19 5.01
C ALA A 235 -17.67 1.57 3.86
N ARG A 236 -18.33 2.73 3.94
CA ARG A 236 -19.21 3.25 2.86
C ARG A 236 -18.46 3.44 1.55
N LEU A 237 -17.26 4.03 1.59
CA LEU A 237 -16.43 4.22 0.39
C LEU A 237 -16.01 2.87 -0.21
N ILE A 238 -15.49 1.95 0.61
CA ILE A 238 -15.09 0.61 0.18
C ILE A 238 -16.27 -0.12 -0.48
N ALA A 239 -17.45 -0.07 0.15
CA ALA A 239 -18.65 -0.69 -0.40
C ALA A 239 -19.02 -0.12 -1.78
N HIS A 240 -18.90 1.20 -1.98
CA HIS A 240 -19.19 1.86 -3.25
C HIS A 240 -18.23 1.44 -4.39
N VAL A 241 -16.92 1.38 -4.10
CA VAL A 241 -15.90 1.05 -5.13
C VAL A 241 -15.62 -0.46 -5.26
N SER A 242 -16.25 -1.27 -4.42
CA SER A 242 -16.00 -2.71 -4.26
C SER A 242 -15.97 -3.55 -5.56
N PRO A 243 -16.79 -3.32 -6.60
CA PRO A 243 -16.87 -4.26 -7.73
C PRO A 243 -15.59 -4.37 -8.56
N LYS A 244 -14.77 -3.31 -8.61
CA LYS A 244 -13.53 -3.27 -9.41
C LYS A 244 -12.27 -3.13 -8.55
N LEU A 245 -12.41 -3.18 -7.23
CA LEU A 245 -11.30 -2.99 -6.31
C LEU A 245 -10.45 -4.26 -6.24
N GLU A 246 -9.28 -4.21 -6.86
CA GLU A 246 -8.31 -5.31 -6.93
C GLU A 246 -7.35 -5.30 -5.72
N GLN A 247 -7.07 -4.12 -5.18
CA GLN A 247 -6.14 -3.93 -4.07
C GLN A 247 -6.71 -3.01 -3.00
N LEU A 248 -6.71 -3.49 -1.75
CA LEU A 248 -7.13 -2.72 -0.59
C LEU A 248 -6.06 -2.76 0.50
N ARG A 249 -5.58 -1.59 0.90
CA ARG A 249 -4.61 -1.42 1.98
C ARG A 249 -5.18 -0.53 3.08
N LEU A 250 -5.35 -1.10 4.27
CA LEU A 250 -5.84 -0.41 5.46
C LEU A 250 -4.74 -0.46 6.52
N ARG A 251 -4.13 0.68 6.82
CA ARG A 251 -2.95 0.73 7.70
C ARG A 251 -3.15 1.64 8.89
N HIS A 252 -2.59 1.25 10.04
CA HIS A 252 -2.78 1.96 11.31
C HIS A 252 -4.26 2.18 11.65
N PHE A 253 -5.10 1.18 11.37
CA PHE A 253 -6.53 1.23 11.70
C PHE A 253 -6.77 0.94 13.18
N ARG A 254 -7.80 1.58 13.75
CA ARG A 254 -8.30 1.25 15.08
C ARG A 254 -9.80 0.99 14.99
N LEU A 255 -10.21 -0.17 15.46
CA LEU A 255 -11.62 -0.53 15.61
C LEU A 255 -11.97 -0.47 17.09
N GLU A 256 -12.96 0.36 17.43
CA GLU A 256 -13.35 0.61 18.82
C GLU A 256 -14.52 -0.27 19.27
N SER A 257 -15.23 -0.87 18.31
CA SER A 257 -16.37 -1.74 18.62
C SER A 257 -16.53 -2.85 17.61
N ARG A 258 -17.21 -3.91 18.06
CA ARG A 258 -17.69 -5.00 17.20
C ARG A 258 -18.56 -4.50 16.05
N CYS A 259 -19.38 -3.48 16.26
CA CYS A 259 -20.24 -2.90 15.23
C CYS A 259 -19.43 -2.24 14.10
N GLN A 260 -18.39 -1.48 14.44
CA GLN A 260 -17.47 -0.89 13.46
C GLN A 260 -16.73 -1.98 12.67
N SER A 261 -16.24 -3.01 13.36
CA SER A 261 -15.60 -4.17 12.74
C SER A 261 -16.53 -4.85 11.74
N LYS A 262 -17.76 -5.18 12.16
CA LYS A 262 -18.78 -5.78 11.29
C LYS A 262 -19.05 -4.93 10.05
N ALA A 263 -19.22 -3.61 10.19
CA ALA A 263 -19.47 -2.72 9.07
C ALA A 263 -18.31 -2.69 8.06
N LEU A 264 -17.07 -2.62 8.56
CA LEU A 264 -15.86 -2.64 7.73
C LEU A 264 -15.73 -3.96 6.97
N TRP A 265 -15.75 -5.09 7.67
CA TRP A 265 -15.60 -6.42 7.06
C TRP A 265 -16.75 -6.78 6.12
N SER A 266 -17.98 -6.33 6.41
CA SER A 266 -19.11 -6.48 5.47
C SER A 266 -18.87 -5.73 4.17
N SER A 267 -18.22 -4.57 4.23
CA SER A 267 -17.89 -3.79 3.04
C SER A 267 -16.77 -4.45 2.22
N ILE A 268 -15.76 -5.01 2.89
CA ILE A 268 -14.68 -5.79 2.26
C ILE A 268 -15.23 -7.08 1.62
N ASN A 269 -16.24 -7.70 2.24
CA ASN A 269 -16.92 -8.87 1.69
C ASN A 269 -17.54 -8.60 0.31
N ASN A 270 -17.92 -7.36 0.01
CA ASN A 270 -18.45 -6.98 -1.31
C ASN A 270 -17.38 -6.84 -2.40
N CYS A 271 -16.09 -6.76 -2.05
CA CYS A 271 -15.00 -6.61 -3.02
C CYS A 271 -14.71 -7.93 -3.75
N SER A 272 -15.46 -8.25 -4.80
CA SER A 272 -15.34 -9.53 -5.52
C SER A 272 -14.04 -9.69 -6.30
N ALA A 273 -13.47 -8.58 -6.80
CA ALA A 273 -12.23 -8.56 -7.58
C ALA A 273 -10.95 -8.50 -6.74
N LEU A 274 -11.05 -8.56 -5.40
CA LEU A 274 -9.92 -8.34 -4.49
C LEU A 274 -8.87 -9.47 -4.62
N LYS A 275 -7.67 -9.09 -5.05
CA LYS A 275 -6.49 -9.95 -5.21
C LYS A 275 -5.40 -9.68 -4.17
N GLN A 276 -5.29 -8.43 -3.72
CA GLN A 276 -4.28 -8.04 -2.74
C GLN A 276 -4.94 -7.33 -1.56
N PHE A 277 -4.67 -7.83 -0.35
CA PHE A 277 -5.26 -7.28 0.87
C PHE A 277 -4.20 -7.04 1.94
N GLN A 278 -4.20 -5.83 2.50
CA GLN A 278 -3.38 -5.46 3.65
C GLN A 278 -4.25 -4.85 4.74
N TYR A 279 -4.13 -5.38 5.96
CA TYR A 279 -4.73 -4.84 7.17
C TYR A 279 -3.70 -4.76 8.29
N GLU A 280 -3.36 -3.54 8.73
CA GLU A 280 -2.44 -3.28 9.84
C GLU A 280 -3.17 -2.42 10.89
N SER A 281 -3.34 -2.95 12.10
CA SER A 281 -3.93 -2.18 13.20
C SER A 281 -2.88 -1.28 13.89
N CYS A 282 -3.29 -0.13 14.42
CA CYS A 282 -2.39 0.71 15.24
C CYS A 282 -2.30 0.25 16.70
N ILE A 283 -3.31 -0.48 17.16
CA ILE A 283 -3.42 -1.12 18.47
C ILE A 283 -4.03 -2.49 18.21
N LEU A 284 -3.63 -3.50 18.99
CA LEU A 284 -4.21 -4.84 18.95
C LEU A 284 -5.74 -4.81 18.84
N ASP A 285 -6.22 -5.24 17.67
CA ASP A 285 -7.62 -5.24 17.30
C ASP A 285 -8.32 -6.46 17.88
N ARG A 286 -9.28 -6.21 18.77
CA ARG A 286 -9.98 -7.27 19.50
C ARG A 286 -11.19 -7.84 18.78
N TYR A 287 -11.61 -7.26 17.66
CA TYR A 287 -12.92 -7.54 17.05
C TYR A 287 -12.83 -8.16 15.66
N SER A 288 -11.74 -7.94 14.91
CA SER A 288 -11.65 -8.43 13.52
C SER A 288 -11.54 -9.94 13.38
N HIS A 289 -11.02 -10.65 14.40
CA HIS A 289 -10.89 -12.11 14.37
C HIS A 289 -12.24 -12.82 14.15
N GLU A 290 -13.35 -12.21 14.57
CA GLU A 290 -14.71 -12.76 14.37
C GLU A 290 -15.19 -12.78 12.91
N PHE A 291 -14.58 -11.99 12.01
CA PHE A 291 -15.09 -11.76 10.66
C PHE A 291 -14.06 -12.05 9.55
N VAL A 292 -12.77 -11.83 9.83
CA VAL A 292 -11.70 -11.82 8.83
C VAL A 292 -11.62 -13.13 8.02
N SER A 293 -11.68 -14.28 8.69
CA SER A 293 -11.62 -15.60 8.04
C SER A 293 -12.79 -15.81 7.07
N ASP A 294 -14.01 -15.52 7.53
CA ASP A 294 -15.23 -15.68 6.74
C ASP A 294 -15.26 -14.82 5.48
N VAL A 295 -14.72 -13.60 5.57
CA VAL A 295 -14.67 -12.65 4.48
C VAL A 295 -13.58 -13.01 3.49
N LEU A 296 -12.36 -13.29 3.97
CA LEU A 296 -11.20 -13.48 3.10
C LEU A 296 -11.16 -14.87 2.45
N ARG A 297 -11.72 -15.92 3.08
CA ARG A 297 -11.82 -17.26 2.46
C ARG A 297 -12.58 -17.27 1.12
N ARG A 298 -13.45 -16.29 0.89
CA ARG A 298 -14.25 -16.14 -0.34
C ARG A 298 -13.52 -15.39 -1.44
N LYS A 299 -12.33 -14.87 -1.18
CA LYS A 299 -11.54 -14.05 -2.11
C LYS A 299 -10.50 -14.90 -2.84
N CYS A 300 -10.05 -14.44 -4.01
CA CYS A 300 -8.98 -15.10 -4.78
C CYS A 300 -7.69 -14.30 -4.58
N LEU A 301 -7.11 -14.39 -3.38
CA LEU A 301 -5.96 -13.57 -3.00
C LEU A 301 -4.66 -14.13 -3.56
N GLU A 302 -3.86 -13.22 -4.13
CA GLU A 302 -2.48 -13.44 -4.57
C GLU A 302 -1.48 -12.92 -3.52
N ALA A 303 -1.87 -11.88 -2.75
CA ALA A 303 -1.06 -11.34 -1.65
C ALA A 303 -1.91 -11.03 -0.43
N LEU A 304 -1.44 -11.43 0.75
CA LEU A 304 -2.10 -11.21 2.04
C LEU A 304 -1.12 -10.67 3.09
N GLU A 305 -1.47 -9.52 3.64
CA GLU A 305 -0.77 -8.91 4.77
C GLU A 305 -1.76 -8.64 5.92
N ILE A 306 -1.59 -9.28 7.07
CA ILE A 306 -2.42 -9.06 8.25
C ILE A 306 -1.51 -8.78 9.44
N GLY A 307 -1.75 -7.68 10.13
CA GLY A 307 -0.99 -7.25 11.31
C GLY A 307 -1.90 -6.81 12.45
N GLY A 308 -1.65 -7.33 13.65
CA GLY A 308 -2.19 -6.80 14.90
C GLY A 308 -3.67 -7.12 15.16
N ILE A 309 -4.17 -8.27 14.69
CA ILE A 309 -5.48 -8.80 15.10
C ILE A 309 -5.29 -9.73 16.30
N ASN A 310 -5.89 -9.35 17.43
CA ASN A 310 -5.92 -10.19 18.62
C ASN A 310 -6.93 -11.34 18.43
N GLY A 311 -6.50 -12.56 18.75
CA GLY A 311 -7.33 -13.76 18.61
C GLY A 311 -7.34 -14.38 17.21
N PHE A 312 -6.56 -13.86 16.25
CA PHE A 312 -6.36 -14.49 14.94
C PHE A 312 -5.49 -15.75 15.10
N ARG A 313 -6.04 -16.92 14.78
CA ARG A 313 -5.43 -18.24 15.02
C ARG A 313 -4.98 -18.91 13.73
N ASP A 314 -4.21 -19.99 13.88
CA ASP A 314 -3.79 -20.86 12.78
C ASP A 314 -4.97 -21.36 11.94
N SER A 315 -6.09 -21.69 12.60
CA SER A 315 -7.31 -22.08 11.90
C SER A 315 -7.80 -21.00 10.95
N ASP A 316 -7.76 -19.73 11.35
CA ASP A 316 -8.21 -18.62 10.50
C ASP A 316 -7.29 -18.47 9.28
N LEU A 317 -5.98 -18.52 9.50
CA LEU A 317 -4.99 -18.49 8.45
C LEU A 317 -5.22 -19.61 7.42
N LEU A 318 -5.43 -20.83 7.91
CA LEU A 318 -5.66 -21.98 7.07
C LEU A 318 -6.92 -21.82 6.20
N HIS A 319 -8.03 -21.39 6.80
CA HIS A 319 -9.28 -21.16 6.05
C HIS A 319 -9.14 -20.10 4.97
N ILE A 320 -8.29 -19.10 5.18
CA ILE A 320 -8.04 -18.03 4.20
C ILE A 320 -7.14 -18.53 3.08
N ALA A 321 -6.08 -19.27 3.39
CA ALA A 321 -5.00 -19.59 2.47
C ALA A 321 -5.20 -20.87 1.65
N THR A 322 -6.04 -21.80 2.12
CA THR A 322 -6.26 -23.09 1.45
C THR A 322 -6.87 -22.90 0.05
N ASN A 323 -6.30 -23.57 -0.96
CA ASN A 323 -6.76 -23.53 -2.36
C ASN A 323 -6.78 -22.13 -2.98
N LYS A 324 -5.85 -21.25 -2.59
CA LYS A 324 -5.68 -19.91 -3.16
C LYS A 324 -4.36 -19.79 -3.93
N PRO A 325 -4.30 -18.93 -4.97
CA PRO A 325 -3.07 -18.64 -5.71
C PRO A 325 -2.17 -17.67 -4.93
N LEU A 326 -2.02 -17.89 -3.62
CA LEU A 326 -1.29 -17.01 -2.72
C LEU A 326 0.20 -17.13 -3.00
N ARG A 327 0.85 -15.99 -3.28
CA ARG A 327 2.28 -15.88 -3.54
C ARG A 327 3.00 -15.16 -2.42
N ASN A 328 2.38 -14.12 -1.86
CA ASN A 328 3.00 -13.30 -0.82
C ASN A 328 2.17 -13.38 0.45
N LEU A 329 2.81 -13.74 1.56
CA LEU A 329 2.14 -13.88 2.85
C LEU A 329 2.93 -13.20 3.96
N SER A 330 2.26 -12.31 4.68
CA SER A 330 2.81 -11.64 5.86
C SER A 330 1.75 -11.60 6.94
N VAL A 331 1.87 -12.45 7.95
CA VAL A 331 0.94 -12.47 9.08
C VAL A 331 1.68 -12.24 10.38
N VAL A 332 1.37 -11.10 10.99
CA VAL A 332 1.99 -10.59 12.20
C VAL A 332 0.91 -10.47 13.27
N CYS A 333 0.58 -11.60 13.89
CA CYS A 333 -0.46 -11.71 14.91
C CYS A 333 0.06 -12.51 16.12
N PRO A 334 -0.35 -12.19 17.37
CA PRO A 334 0.25 -12.79 18.57
C PRO A 334 0.17 -14.31 18.71
N LEU A 335 -0.81 -14.95 18.05
CA LEU A 335 -1.04 -16.39 18.12
C LEU A 335 -0.51 -17.14 16.89
N ILE A 336 0.10 -16.44 15.95
CA ILE A 336 0.69 -17.05 14.75
C ILE A 336 2.18 -17.22 15.00
N SER A 337 2.67 -18.43 14.82
CA SER A 337 4.06 -18.81 14.99
C SER A 337 4.57 -19.52 13.74
N PRO A 338 5.89 -19.77 13.59
CA PRO A 338 6.41 -20.59 12.49
C PRO A 338 5.73 -21.96 12.38
N ALA A 339 5.36 -22.58 13.51
CA ALA A 339 4.68 -23.87 13.53
C ALA A 339 3.27 -23.83 12.91
N SER A 340 2.61 -22.67 12.95
CA SER A 340 1.28 -22.45 12.36
C SER A 340 1.24 -22.73 10.86
N TYR A 341 2.37 -22.52 10.17
CA TYR A 341 2.50 -22.76 8.72
C TYR A 341 2.78 -24.22 8.36
N LEU A 342 3.15 -25.07 9.33
CA LEU A 342 3.49 -26.49 9.09
C LEU A 342 2.28 -27.43 9.16
N GLN A 343 1.07 -26.91 9.31
CA GLN A 343 -0.15 -27.72 9.26
C GLN A 343 -0.31 -28.37 7.89
N GLU A 344 -0.68 -29.66 7.83
CA GLU A 344 -0.68 -30.46 6.59
C GLU A 344 -1.40 -29.78 5.42
N SER A 345 -2.54 -29.17 5.69
CA SER A 345 -3.36 -28.47 4.70
C SER A 345 -2.73 -27.17 4.19
N PHE A 346 -1.85 -26.53 4.96
CA PHE A 346 -1.16 -25.30 4.58
C PHE A 346 0.13 -25.57 3.79
N ILE A 347 0.73 -26.75 3.93
CA ILE A 347 1.97 -27.14 3.23
C ILE A 347 1.84 -26.95 1.71
N THR A 348 0.68 -27.26 1.14
CA THR A 348 0.41 -27.04 -0.30
C THR A 348 0.55 -25.57 -0.69
N THR A 349 0.07 -24.65 0.14
CA THR A 349 0.23 -23.21 -0.06
C THR A 349 1.69 -22.78 0.08
N LEU A 350 2.44 -23.32 1.04
CA LEU A 350 3.87 -22.99 1.23
C LEU A 350 4.71 -23.23 -0.03
N PHE A 351 4.45 -24.31 -0.78
CA PHE A 351 5.16 -24.61 -2.02
C PHE A 351 5.00 -23.55 -3.10
N HIS A 352 3.91 -22.78 -3.05
CA HIS A 352 3.58 -21.75 -4.04
C HIS A 352 3.96 -20.34 -3.61
N LEU A 353 4.41 -20.15 -2.36
CA LEU A 353 4.80 -18.82 -1.88
C LEU A 353 6.11 -18.35 -2.52
N ASP A 354 6.07 -17.12 -3.02
CA ASP A 354 7.21 -16.32 -3.44
C ASP A 354 7.87 -15.69 -2.20
N THR A 355 7.07 -15.14 -1.27
CA THR A 355 7.56 -14.55 -0.02
C THR A 355 6.73 -14.96 1.19
N LEU A 356 7.41 -15.16 2.32
CA LEU A 356 6.81 -15.35 3.64
C LEU A 356 7.48 -14.45 4.66
N LEU A 357 6.70 -13.58 5.33
CA LEU A 357 7.17 -12.79 6.46
C LEU A 357 6.85 -13.48 7.79
N ILE A 358 7.87 -13.60 8.64
CA ILE A 358 7.73 -13.92 10.05
C ILE A 358 8.23 -12.76 10.93
N GLU A 359 7.56 -12.52 12.05
CA GLU A 359 8.02 -11.60 13.08
C GLU A 359 8.58 -12.39 14.27
N CYS A 360 9.76 -12.00 14.73
CA CYS A 360 10.39 -12.48 15.95
C CYS A 360 10.47 -11.32 16.93
N ASP A 361 9.78 -11.45 18.06
CA ASP A 361 9.89 -10.49 19.14
C ASP A 361 11.23 -10.63 19.90
N SER A 362 11.46 -9.77 20.89
CA SER A 362 12.70 -9.81 21.67
C SER A 362 12.79 -11.00 22.64
N MET A 363 11.71 -11.76 22.81
CA MET A 363 11.66 -12.97 23.62
C MET A 363 11.95 -14.23 22.79
N PHE A 364 12.06 -14.10 21.46
CA PHE A 364 12.44 -15.19 20.58
C PHE A 364 13.79 -15.80 20.98
N SER A 365 13.78 -17.11 21.27
CA SER A 365 14.97 -17.82 21.73
C SER A 365 15.79 -18.31 20.55
N LEU A 366 16.92 -17.65 20.29
CA LEU A 366 17.86 -18.05 19.23
C LEU A 366 18.53 -19.42 19.48
N ASP A 367 18.52 -19.89 20.72
CA ASP A 367 19.16 -21.14 21.16
C ASP A 367 18.16 -22.31 21.24
N ASP A 368 16.89 -22.08 20.90
CA ASP A 368 15.85 -23.11 20.91
C ASP A 368 15.98 -24.03 19.68
N LEU A 369 16.31 -25.30 19.93
CA LEU A 369 16.48 -26.33 18.91
C LEU A 369 15.15 -26.69 18.23
N GLU A 370 14.03 -26.72 18.97
CA GLU A 370 12.72 -27.06 18.40
C GLU A 370 12.24 -25.97 17.44
N GLN A 371 12.46 -24.69 17.80
CA GLN A 371 12.16 -23.56 16.91
C GLN A 371 13.03 -23.60 15.64
N ARG A 372 14.31 -23.95 15.79
CA ARG A 372 15.22 -24.08 14.65
C ARG A 372 14.80 -25.22 13.71
N GLU A 373 14.45 -26.38 14.26
CA GLU A 373 13.95 -27.51 13.46
C GLU A 373 12.65 -27.14 12.75
N THR A 374 11.74 -26.43 13.43
CA THR A 374 10.49 -25.93 12.86
C THR A 374 10.76 -25.02 11.66
N LEU A 375 11.66 -24.04 11.80
CA LEU A 375 12.02 -23.13 10.71
C LEU A 375 12.73 -23.86 9.56
N THR A 376 13.58 -24.83 9.86
CA THR A 376 14.27 -25.66 8.86
C THR A 376 13.26 -26.45 8.03
N ARG A 377 12.28 -27.08 8.69
CA ARG A 377 11.17 -27.77 8.02
C ARG A 377 10.31 -26.83 7.19
N LEU A 378 10.03 -25.63 7.70
CA LEU A 378 9.26 -24.64 6.95
C LEU A 378 9.97 -24.26 5.64
N LEU A 379 11.27 -23.96 5.72
CA LEU A 379 12.09 -23.56 4.58
C LEU A 379 12.28 -24.67 3.55
N SER A 380 12.21 -25.94 3.97
CA SER A 380 12.30 -27.09 3.04
C SER A 380 11.03 -27.28 2.22
N PHE A 381 9.86 -26.87 2.72
CA PHE A 381 8.61 -26.86 1.97
C PHE A 381 8.47 -25.64 1.04
N MET A 382 9.12 -24.52 1.35
CA MET A 382 9.13 -23.38 0.44
C MET A 382 10.02 -23.67 -0.78
N LYS A 383 9.67 -23.09 -1.94
CA LYS A 383 10.41 -23.30 -3.19
C LYS A 383 11.85 -22.77 -3.12
N VAL A 384 12.77 -23.46 -3.82
CA VAL A 384 13.88 -22.86 -4.59
C VAL A 384 14.20 -21.38 -4.32
N SER A 385 13.50 -20.61 -5.14
CA SER A 385 13.61 -19.18 -5.39
C SER A 385 12.77 -18.30 -4.45
N SER A 386 12.16 -18.88 -3.41
CA SER A 386 11.40 -18.08 -2.45
C SER A 386 12.31 -17.38 -1.45
N HIS A 387 11.78 -16.31 -0.87
CA HIS A 387 12.45 -15.55 0.17
C HIS A 387 11.69 -15.67 1.48
N LEU A 388 12.42 -16.01 2.55
CA LEU A 388 11.94 -15.82 3.90
C LEU A 388 12.30 -14.40 4.32
N GLU A 389 11.27 -13.61 4.62
CA GLU A 389 11.38 -12.29 5.19
C GLU A 389 11.27 -12.41 6.72
N VAL A 390 12.17 -11.74 7.44
CA VAL A 390 12.22 -11.81 8.90
C VAL A 390 12.29 -10.41 9.47
N ALA A 391 11.26 -10.01 10.21
CA ALA A 391 11.32 -8.84 11.08
C ALA A 391 11.73 -9.28 12.49
N HIS A 392 12.95 -8.95 12.93
CA HIS A 392 13.48 -9.38 14.22
C HIS A 392 13.72 -8.18 15.14
N VAL A 393 13.03 -8.17 16.29
CA VAL A 393 13.15 -7.11 17.32
C VAL A 393 14.37 -7.37 18.18
N VAL A 394 15.30 -6.40 18.23
CA VAL A 394 16.59 -6.54 18.95
C VAL A 394 16.84 -5.47 20.01
N ASP A 395 15.81 -4.71 20.40
CA ASP A 395 15.81 -3.73 21.49
C ASP A 395 17.06 -2.81 21.54
N ASN A 396 17.52 -2.37 20.37
CA ASN A 396 18.68 -1.51 20.15
C ASN A 396 20.02 -2.06 20.71
N HIS A 397 20.14 -3.37 20.88
CA HIS A 397 21.31 -4.00 21.48
C HIS A 397 22.25 -4.65 20.44
N VAL A 398 23.46 -4.10 20.28
CA VAL A 398 24.46 -4.53 19.27
C VAL A 398 24.78 -6.03 19.34
N ALA A 399 24.97 -6.58 20.55
CA ALA A 399 25.30 -8.00 20.68
C ALA A 399 24.12 -8.92 20.35
N GLN A 400 22.88 -8.45 20.56
CA GLN A 400 21.68 -9.21 20.21
C GLN A 400 21.48 -9.18 18.71
N ALA A 401 21.61 -8.00 18.08
CA ALA A 401 21.63 -7.85 16.64
C ALA A 401 22.68 -8.76 15.96
N ALA A 402 23.92 -8.78 16.45
CA ALA A 402 24.96 -9.66 15.89
C ALA A 402 24.63 -11.15 16.06
N ARG A 403 24.05 -11.55 17.20
CA ARG A 403 23.57 -12.93 17.42
C ARG A 403 22.42 -13.29 16.49
N ALA A 404 21.43 -12.41 16.33
CA ALA A 404 20.31 -12.61 15.42
C ALA A 404 20.81 -12.76 13.96
N MET A 405 21.68 -11.86 13.48
CA MET A 405 22.30 -12.00 12.15
C MET A 405 23.02 -13.33 12.00
N SER A 406 23.82 -13.74 12.99
CA SER A 406 24.54 -15.01 12.95
C SER A 406 23.60 -16.22 12.91
N TYR A 407 22.50 -16.17 13.65
CA TYR A 407 21.48 -17.23 13.67
C TYR A 407 20.84 -17.40 12.30
N TRP A 408 20.31 -16.31 11.72
CA TRP A 408 19.67 -16.36 10.40
C TRP A 408 20.65 -16.76 9.30
N LEU A 409 21.91 -16.33 9.41
CA LEU A 409 22.95 -16.74 8.47
C LEU A 409 23.27 -18.24 8.55
N GLU A 410 23.23 -18.81 9.76
CA GLU A 410 23.42 -20.25 9.93
C GLU A 410 22.23 -21.06 9.39
N LEU A 411 21.00 -20.61 9.67
CA LEU A 411 19.79 -21.23 9.14
C LEU A 411 19.76 -21.16 7.60
N SER A 412 20.14 -20.01 7.03
CA SER A 412 20.29 -19.83 5.59
C SER A 412 21.31 -20.80 4.99
N ARG A 413 22.44 -21.03 5.68
CA ARG A 413 23.45 -21.99 5.25
C ARG A 413 22.94 -23.43 5.27
N GLU A 414 22.25 -23.82 6.32
CA GLU A 414 21.69 -25.17 6.49
C GLU A 414 20.62 -25.49 5.46
N THR A 415 19.81 -24.51 5.12
CA THR A 415 18.69 -24.67 4.17
C THR A 415 19.07 -24.30 2.73
N GLN A 416 20.25 -23.72 2.51
CA GLN A 416 20.70 -23.17 1.22
C GLN A 416 19.69 -22.15 0.63
N ARG A 417 19.08 -21.36 1.50
CA ARG A 417 18.04 -20.38 1.17
C ARG A 417 18.51 -18.97 1.43
N THR A 418 18.01 -18.01 0.65
CA THR A 418 18.26 -16.59 0.91
C THR A 418 17.24 -16.06 1.91
N ILE A 419 17.71 -15.39 2.97
CA ILE A 419 16.84 -14.78 3.99
C ILE A 419 16.97 -13.25 3.93
N MET A 420 15.84 -12.57 3.83
CA MET A 420 15.73 -11.12 3.93
C MET A 420 15.51 -10.76 5.40
N LEU A 421 16.46 -10.08 6.03
CA LEU A 421 16.44 -9.78 7.46
C LEU A 421 16.28 -8.27 7.70
N LYS A 422 15.21 -7.90 8.41
CA LYS A 422 14.99 -6.56 8.93
C LYS A 422 15.13 -6.57 10.44
N LEU A 423 16.15 -5.89 10.95
CA LEU A 423 16.27 -5.64 12.38
C LEU A 423 15.42 -4.43 12.78
N THR A 424 14.50 -4.64 13.73
CA THR A 424 13.59 -3.61 14.23
C THR A 424 14.02 -3.11 15.61
N ASP A 425 13.54 -1.93 15.99
CA ASP A 425 13.90 -1.22 17.23
C ASP A 425 15.40 -0.99 17.47
N ILE A 426 16.16 -0.83 16.37
CA ILE A 426 17.60 -0.55 16.40
C ILE A 426 17.96 0.63 15.48
N SER A 427 19.00 1.40 15.83
CA SER A 427 19.53 2.45 14.95
C SER A 427 20.46 1.88 13.88
N GLN A 428 20.62 2.61 12.75
CA GLN A 428 21.52 2.18 11.68
C GLN A 428 22.96 2.00 12.18
N ASP A 429 23.48 2.97 12.93
CA ASP A 429 24.84 2.88 13.50
C ASP A 429 25.06 1.63 14.35
N ARG A 430 23.99 1.15 15.03
CA ARG A 430 24.03 -0.05 15.86
C ARG A 430 23.98 -1.32 15.03
N ILE A 431 23.25 -1.31 13.91
CA ILE A 431 23.29 -2.38 12.89
C ILE A 431 24.70 -2.48 12.30
N ASP A 432 25.31 -1.35 11.95
CA ASP A 432 26.65 -1.32 11.35
C ASP A 432 27.71 -1.80 12.35
N GLN A 433 27.61 -1.40 13.63
CA GLN A 433 28.45 -1.92 14.72
C GLN A 433 28.28 -3.43 14.90
N ALA A 434 27.04 -3.94 14.84
CA ALA A 434 26.75 -5.36 15.00
C ALA A 434 27.34 -6.18 13.84
N THR A 435 27.22 -5.65 12.62
CA THR A 435 27.86 -6.19 11.41
C THR A 435 29.38 -6.25 11.57
N GLY A 436 30.01 -5.13 11.92
CA GLY A 436 31.46 -5.08 12.11
C GLY A 436 31.96 -5.94 13.27
N ARG A 437 31.11 -6.22 14.27
CA ARG A 437 31.41 -7.19 15.33
C ARG A 437 31.35 -8.62 14.79
N LEU A 438 30.35 -8.96 13.99
CA LEU A 438 30.19 -10.29 13.39
C LEU A 438 31.37 -10.62 12.46
N LEU A 439 31.71 -9.70 11.55
CA LEU A 439 32.83 -9.87 10.60
C LEU A 439 34.19 -10.01 11.29
N ARG A 440 34.40 -9.40 12.46
CA ARG A 440 35.66 -9.51 13.22
C ARG A 440 35.76 -10.75 14.10
N LYS A 441 34.63 -11.29 14.55
CA LYS A 441 34.60 -12.40 15.52
C LYS A 441 34.35 -13.76 14.87
N CYS A 442 33.83 -13.78 13.66
CA CYS A 442 33.48 -15.00 12.96
C CYS A 442 34.27 -15.07 11.65
N ASP A 443 35.36 -15.83 11.65
CA ASP A 443 36.31 -15.92 10.53
C ASP A 443 35.70 -16.43 9.21
N ASN A 444 34.52 -17.04 9.29
CA ASN A 444 33.80 -17.61 8.15
C ASN A 444 32.65 -16.74 7.65
N VAL A 445 32.50 -15.51 8.16
CA VAL A 445 31.45 -14.57 7.72
C VAL A 445 32.07 -13.48 6.86
N PHE A 446 31.56 -13.33 5.64
CA PHE A 446 32.06 -12.37 4.66
C PHE A 446 30.96 -11.41 4.20
N LYS A 447 31.36 -10.18 3.90
CA LYS A 447 30.49 -9.21 3.23
C LYS A 447 30.46 -9.55 1.74
N GLY A 448 29.26 -9.81 1.22
CA GLY A 448 29.02 -10.02 -0.20
C GLY A 448 28.85 -8.70 -0.97
N PRO A 449 28.68 -8.76 -2.31
CA PRO A 449 28.26 -7.61 -3.08
C PRO A 449 26.92 -7.09 -2.55
N THR A 450 26.82 -5.78 -2.33
CA THR A 450 25.57 -5.13 -1.93
C THR A 450 24.54 -5.30 -3.03
N ALA A 451 23.30 -5.61 -2.67
CA ALA A 451 22.17 -5.75 -3.58
C ALA A 451 21.11 -4.71 -3.17
N GLY A 452 20.89 -3.69 -4.02
CA GLY A 452 20.03 -2.55 -3.70
C GLY A 452 20.42 -1.85 -2.39
N TYR A 453 19.45 -1.68 -1.49
CA TYR A 453 19.64 -1.05 -0.18
C TYR A 453 19.97 -2.07 0.93
N SER A 454 20.31 -3.30 0.56
CA SER A 454 20.62 -4.38 1.50
C SER A 454 22.12 -4.65 1.63
N LEU A 455 22.55 -4.85 2.87
CA LEU A 455 23.86 -5.41 3.18
C LEU A 455 23.81 -6.92 3.06
N VAL A 456 24.61 -7.49 2.15
CA VAL A 456 24.69 -8.94 1.99
C VAL A 456 25.79 -9.53 2.89
N LEU A 457 25.41 -10.48 3.73
CA LEU A 457 26.33 -11.27 4.55
C LEU A 457 26.28 -12.74 4.13
N THR A 458 27.43 -13.38 4.07
CA THR A 458 27.58 -14.77 3.58
C THR A 458 28.38 -15.62 4.56
N ARG A 459 28.05 -16.91 4.64
CA ARG A 459 28.80 -17.94 5.39
C ARG A 459 28.71 -19.25 4.64
N GLY A 460 29.76 -19.62 3.92
CA GLY A 460 29.71 -20.74 2.98
C GLY A 460 28.62 -20.51 1.92
N ALA A 461 27.69 -21.45 1.78
CA ALA A 461 26.54 -21.33 0.88
C ALA A 461 25.38 -20.46 1.43
N GLY A 462 25.40 -20.11 2.73
CA GLY A 462 24.37 -19.27 3.34
C GLY A 462 24.53 -17.80 2.97
N ARG A 463 23.39 -17.13 2.74
CA ARG A 463 23.29 -15.71 2.40
C ARG A 463 22.10 -15.05 3.09
N ILE A 464 22.35 -13.95 3.79
CA ILE A 464 21.31 -13.06 4.31
C ILE A 464 21.47 -11.66 3.73
N HIS A 465 20.33 -11.01 3.50
CA HIS A 465 20.23 -9.62 3.09
C HIS A 465 19.73 -8.81 4.28
N VAL A 466 20.62 -8.09 4.95
CA VAL A 466 20.26 -7.22 6.06
C VAL A 466 19.78 -5.90 5.50
N LEU A 467 18.48 -5.64 5.62
CA LEU A 467 17.88 -4.37 5.20
C LEU A 467 18.34 -3.25 6.13
N ASP A 468 18.65 -2.10 5.55
CA ASP A 468 18.94 -0.89 6.33
C ASP A 468 17.70 -0.47 7.15
N ARG A 469 17.85 0.52 8.05
CA ARG A 469 16.76 1.00 8.91
C ARG A 469 15.59 1.61 8.12
N TYR A 470 15.84 2.21 6.97
CA TYR A 470 14.89 3.00 6.19
C TYR A 470 14.15 2.20 5.12
N THR A 471 14.72 1.07 4.69
CA THR A 471 14.19 0.18 3.66
C THR A 471 13.26 -0.86 4.27
N TRP A 472 12.15 -1.17 3.60
CA TRP A 472 11.24 -2.26 3.98
C TRP A 472 11.21 -3.35 2.89
N PHE A 473 10.65 -4.51 3.22
CA PHE A 473 10.55 -5.62 2.28
C PHE A 473 9.84 -5.22 0.97
N GLY A 474 10.33 -5.73 -0.16
CA GLY A 474 9.81 -5.42 -1.51
C GLY A 474 10.13 -4.02 -2.04
N GLU A 475 10.96 -3.22 -1.35
CA GLU A 475 11.40 -1.90 -1.85
C GLU A 475 12.51 -1.97 -2.91
N ASP A 476 13.24 -3.09 -3.01
CA ASP A 476 14.50 -3.21 -3.76
C ASP A 476 14.36 -3.90 -5.15
N GLU A 477 13.24 -4.59 -5.44
CA GLU A 477 13.13 -5.49 -6.60
C GLU A 477 12.93 -4.81 -7.96
N ASN A 478 12.94 -3.47 -8.06
CA ASN A 478 12.63 -2.75 -9.30
C ASN A 478 13.80 -1.94 -9.90
N GLU A 479 15.03 -2.12 -9.42
CA GLU A 479 16.19 -1.35 -9.94
C GLU A 479 17.00 -2.08 -11.04
N ASP A 480 16.85 -3.40 -11.20
CA ASP A 480 17.68 -4.20 -12.13
C ASP A 480 17.02 -4.57 -13.47
N GLU A 481 15.78 -4.14 -13.72
CA GLU A 481 15.12 -4.25 -15.03
C GLU A 481 14.79 -2.84 -15.57
N CYS A 482 15.83 -2.11 -16.00
CA CYS A 482 15.70 -0.90 -16.82
C CYS A 482 16.08 -1.18 -18.28
#